data_AF-B7QZI7-F1
#
_entry.id   AF-B7QZI7-F1
#
_cell.length_a   1.000
_cell.length_b   1.000
_cell.length_c   1.000
_cell.angle_alpha   90.00
_cell.angle_beta   90.00
_cell.angle_gamma   90.00
#
_symmetry.space_group_name_H-M   'P 1'
#
loop_
_entity.id
_entity.type
_entity.pdbx_description
1 polymer ?
#
loop_
_entity_poly.entity_id
_entity_poly.type
_entity_poly.pdbx_seq_one_letter_code
_entity_poly.pdbx_strand_id
1 'polypeptide(L)'
;MMAKVSGLPLELIEDAINDLLELRLIERDSGSAIKRSKARFKKAFEVHKHHTYYRLSREGELFVRSIDGRWLKRYFNALFPDGWKVVNALAESRDVREACRKVPISDATIEELKILRFITEKGRKTEFLKRLWEFLK
;
A
#
# COMPACT_ATOMS: atom_id res chain seq x y z
N MET A 1 2.02 -7.99 -10.31
CA MET A 1 3.26 -7.41 -9.74
C MET A 1 2.87 -6.11 -9.04
N MET A 2 3.36 -5.86 -7.81
CA MET A 2 2.87 -4.78 -6.93
C MET A 2 2.95 -3.39 -7.56
N ALA A 3 4.00 -3.10 -8.35
CA ALA A 3 4.17 -1.85 -9.10
C ALA A 3 3.01 -1.57 -10.06
N LYS A 4 2.59 -2.59 -10.81
CA LYS A 4 1.46 -2.46 -11.74
C LYS A 4 0.13 -2.18 -11.02
N VAL A 5 -0.07 -2.77 -9.84
CA VAL A 5 -1.34 -2.64 -9.08
C VAL A 5 -1.46 -1.29 -8.40
N SER A 6 -0.37 -0.82 -7.77
CA SER A 6 -0.32 0.46 -7.07
C SER A 6 -0.08 1.66 -8.01
N GLY A 7 0.53 1.42 -9.18
CA GLY A 7 1.01 2.50 -10.05
C GLY A 7 2.23 3.24 -9.49
N LEU A 8 2.89 2.69 -8.47
CA LEU A 8 4.09 3.27 -7.86
C LEU A 8 5.38 2.78 -8.56
N PRO A 9 6.48 3.56 -8.50
CA PRO A 9 7.78 3.15 -8.99
C PRO A 9 8.27 1.86 -8.35
N LEU A 10 9.02 1.04 -9.10
CA LEU A 10 9.53 -0.24 -8.61
C LEU A 10 10.48 -0.05 -7.42
N GLU A 11 11.41 0.91 -7.51
CA GLU A 11 12.38 1.23 -6.46
C GLU A 11 11.69 1.52 -5.12
N LEU A 12 10.67 2.39 -5.13
CA LEU A 12 9.88 2.71 -3.94
C LEU A 12 9.20 1.47 -3.31
N ILE A 13 8.78 0.52 -4.15
CA ILE A 13 8.17 -0.72 -3.67
C ILE A 13 9.23 -1.66 -3.10
N GLU A 14 10.41 -1.72 -3.70
CA GLU A 14 11.53 -2.51 -3.19
C GLU A 14 11.99 -1.98 -1.82
N ASP A 15 12.09 -0.66 -1.67
CA ASP A 15 12.38 -0.01 -0.38
C ASP A 15 11.31 -0.35 0.67
N ALA A 16 10.02 -0.17 0.35
CA ALA A 16 8.93 -0.50 1.26
C ALA A 16 8.90 -1.99 1.65
N ILE A 17 9.26 -2.89 0.73
CA ILE A 17 9.39 -4.33 1.02
C ILE A 17 10.56 -4.59 1.97
N ASN A 18 11.70 -3.92 1.78
CA ASN A 18 12.85 -4.05 2.66
C ASN A 18 12.51 -3.56 4.08
N ASP A 19 11.86 -2.41 4.21
CA ASP A 19 11.39 -1.90 5.51
C ASP A 19 10.48 -2.92 6.22
N LEU A 20 9.52 -3.50 5.49
CA LEU A 20 8.61 -4.51 6.04
C LEU A 20 9.32 -5.82 6.43
N LEU A 21 10.39 -6.20 5.73
CA LEU A 21 11.24 -7.35 6.08
C LEU A 21 12.06 -7.06 7.34
N GLU A 22 12.64 -5.86 7.46
CA GLU A 22 13.41 -5.42 8.61
C GLU A 22 12.54 -5.34 9.88
N LEU A 23 11.33 -4.82 9.73
CA LEU A 23 10.31 -4.81 10.79
C LEU A 23 9.70 -6.20 11.06
N ARG A 24 10.13 -7.24 10.32
CA ARG A 24 9.64 -8.62 10.43
C ARG A 24 8.13 -8.78 10.22
N LEU A 25 7.49 -7.84 9.53
CA LEU A 25 6.05 -7.92 9.21
C LEU A 25 5.78 -8.83 8.02
N ILE A 26 6.75 -8.97 7.13
CA ILE A 26 6.71 -9.94 6.03
C ILE A 26 7.96 -10.81 6.05
N GLU A 27 7.89 -11.92 5.33
CA GLU A 27 9.03 -12.80 5.10
C GLU A 27 9.02 -13.33 3.67
N ARG A 28 10.19 -13.70 3.16
CA ARG A 28 10.33 -14.31 1.84
C ARG A 28 9.72 -15.71 1.89
N ASP A 29 8.81 -15.99 0.96
CA ASP A 29 8.29 -17.36 0.80
C ASP A 29 9.40 -18.23 0.20
N SER A 30 9.84 -19.24 0.96
CA SER A 30 10.99 -20.06 0.63
C SER A 30 10.72 -20.91 -0.63
N GLY A 31 11.22 -20.43 -1.76
CA GLY A 31 11.32 -21.21 -2.97
C GLY A 31 11.88 -20.40 -4.12
N SER A 32 13.21 -20.36 -4.24
CA SER A 32 13.93 -19.93 -5.45
C SER A 32 13.61 -20.83 -6.65
N ALA A 33 13.09 -22.03 -6.38
CA ALA A 33 12.60 -22.95 -7.36
C ALA A 33 11.30 -23.64 -6.92
N ILE A 34 10.43 -23.91 -7.89
CA ILE A 34 9.26 -24.77 -7.65
C ILE A 34 9.66 -26.19 -8.08
N LYS A 35 9.63 -27.14 -7.16
CA LYS A 35 9.89 -28.55 -7.48
C LYS A 35 8.62 -29.22 -8.00
N ARG A 36 8.74 -30.21 -8.89
CA ARG A 36 7.59 -30.98 -9.41
C ARG A 36 6.79 -31.68 -8.30
N SER A 37 7.44 -32.07 -7.20
CA SER A 37 6.77 -32.61 -6.01
C SER A 37 5.79 -31.64 -5.36
N LYS A 38 6.04 -30.32 -5.46
CA LYS A 38 5.14 -29.27 -4.98
C LYS A 38 4.10 -28.83 -6.03
N ALA A 39 4.38 -29.04 -7.32
CA ALA A 39 3.47 -28.70 -8.43
C ALA A 39 3.51 -29.77 -9.54
N ARG A 40 2.64 -30.78 -9.45
CA ARG A 40 2.69 -32.02 -10.26
C ARG A 40 2.61 -31.80 -11.78
N PHE A 41 1.96 -30.73 -12.22
CA PHE A 41 1.81 -30.36 -13.64
C PHE A 41 3.04 -29.67 -14.25
N LYS A 42 4.12 -29.52 -13.49
CA LYS A 42 5.37 -29.00 -14.05
C LYS A 42 5.99 -29.95 -15.07
N LYS A 43 6.48 -29.36 -16.17
CA LYS A 43 7.21 -30.06 -17.23
C LYS A 43 8.60 -30.56 -16.77
N ALA A 44 9.32 -29.78 -15.97
CA ALA A 44 10.66 -30.11 -15.47
C ALA A 44 10.67 -30.40 -13.96
N PHE A 45 11.68 -31.15 -13.50
CA PHE A 45 11.88 -31.52 -12.09
C PHE A 45 12.02 -30.31 -11.18
N GLU A 46 12.70 -29.27 -11.67
CA GLU A 46 12.91 -27.99 -11.01
C GLU A 46 12.80 -26.86 -12.05
N VAL A 47 12.24 -25.70 -11.67
CA VAL A 47 12.33 -24.47 -12.48
C VAL A 47 12.55 -23.31 -11.53
N HIS A 48 13.56 -22.50 -11.82
CA HIS A 48 13.87 -21.28 -11.11
C HIS A 48 12.79 -20.22 -11.33
N LYS A 49 12.42 -19.52 -10.26
CA LYS A 49 11.45 -18.43 -10.34
C LYS A 49 12.18 -17.13 -10.62
N HIS A 50 11.70 -16.34 -11.57
CA HIS A 50 12.10 -14.93 -11.76
C HIS A 50 11.30 -13.96 -10.87
N HIS A 51 10.42 -14.48 -10.01
CA HIS A 51 9.58 -13.69 -9.11
C HIS A 51 9.90 -14.04 -7.66
N THR A 52 10.11 -13.00 -6.86
CA THR A 52 10.18 -13.12 -5.40
C THR A 52 8.77 -13.07 -4.84
N TYR A 53 8.44 -14.03 -3.98
CA TYR A 53 7.17 -14.08 -3.28
C TYR A 53 7.40 -13.73 -1.81
N TYR A 54 6.49 -12.94 -1.26
CA TYR A 54 6.47 -12.55 0.14
C TYR A 54 5.16 -13.03 0.76
N ARG A 55 5.21 -13.36 2.05
CA ARG A 55 4.03 -13.66 2.86
C ARG A 55 4.10 -12.86 4.16
N LEU A 56 2.94 -12.63 4.78
CA LEU A 56 2.91 -12.08 6.13
C LEU A 56 3.64 -13.04 7.08
N SER A 57 4.42 -12.48 8.00
CA SER A 57 4.88 -13.21 9.17
C SER A 57 3.73 -13.35 10.18
N ARG A 58 3.96 -14.10 11.26
CA ARG A 58 3.00 -14.16 12.37
C ARG A 58 2.74 -12.77 12.98
N GLU A 59 3.78 -11.96 13.12
CA GLU A 59 3.66 -10.59 13.64
C GLU A 59 2.91 -9.69 12.66
N GLY A 60 3.17 -9.82 11.36
CA GLY A 60 2.44 -9.11 10.31
C GLY A 60 0.96 -9.46 10.27
N GLU A 61 0.60 -10.73 10.42
CA GLU A 61 -0.79 -11.17 10.51
C GLU A 61 -1.52 -10.53 11.70
N LEU A 62 -0.89 -10.52 12.87
CA LEU A 62 -1.46 -9.91 14.07
C LEU A 62 -1.55 -8.39 13.93
N PHE A 63 -0.53 -7.75 13.35
CA PHE A 63 -0.52 -6.32 13.10
C PHE A 63 -1.67 -5.91 12.19
N VAL A 64 -1.84 -6.56 11.03
CA VAL A 64 -2.94 -6.25 10.09
C VAL A 64 -4.30 -6.44 10.76
N ARG A 65 -4.48 -7.48 11.59
CA ARG A 65 -5.71 -7.70 12.37
C ARG A 65 -5.98 -6.63 13.43
N SER A 66 -4.94 -5.94 13.89
CA SER A 66 -5.08 -4.86 14.89
C SER A 66 -5.46 -3.51 14.27
N ILE A 67 -5.39 -3.37 12.94
CA ILE A 67 -5.76 -2.14 12.25
C ILE A 67 -7.28 -2.00 12.27
N ASP A 68 -7.77 -1.09 13.10
CA ASP A 68 -9.17 -0.70 13.17
C ASP A 68 -9.36 0.79 12.82
N GLY A 69 -10.60 1.28 12.84
CA GLY A 69 -10.90 2.68 12.55
C GLY A 69 -10.23 3.67 13.52
N ARG A 70 -9.96 3.26 14.78
CA ARG A 70 -9.29 4.12 15.76
C ARG A 70 -7.79 4.23 15.43
N TRP A 71 -7.17 3.11 15.06
CA TRP A 71 -5.79 3.05 14.61
C TRP A 71 -5.60 3.90 13.35
N LEU A 72 -6.46 3.73 12.34
CA LEU A 72 -6.42 4.51 11.10
C LEU A 72 -6.57 6.01 11.38
N LYS A 73 -7.54 6.38 12.22
CA LYS A 73 -7.73 7.79 12.61
C LYS A 73 -6.46 8.38 13.23
N ARG A 74 -5.82 7.65 14.14
CA ARG A 74 -4.56 8.08 14.78
C ARG A 74 -3.41 8.19 13.77
N TYR A 75 -3.26 7.18 12.91
CA TYR A 75 -2.21 7.11 11.91
C TYR A 75 -2.28 8.32 10.96
N PHE A 76 -3.43 8.54 10.31
CA PHE A 76 -3.56 9.63 9.35
C PHE A 76 -3.48 11.01 10.00
N ASN A 77 -4.02 11.18 11.22
CA ASN A 77 -3.90 12.45 11.94
C ASN A 77 -2.46 12.75 12.40
N ALA A 78 -1.59 11.74 12.49
CA ALA A 78 -0.18 11.94 12.79
C ALA A 78 0.62 12.35 11.55
N LEU A 79 0.14 12.04 10.34
CA LEU A 79 0.78 12.44 9.08
C LEU A 79 0.54 13.92 8.76
N PHE A 80 -0.70 14.39 8.94
CA PHE A 80 -1.07 15.78 8.68
C PHE A 80 -2.38 16.17 9.42
N PRO A 81 -2.63 17.48 9.62
CA PRO A 81 -3.81 17.96 10.35
C PRO A 81 -5.12 17.39 9.80
N ASP A 82 -5.99 16.91 10.70
CA ASP A 82 -7.27 16.28 10.37
C ASP A 82 -7.17 15.16 9.31
N GLY A 83 -6.03 14.48 9.24
CA GLY A 83 -5.71 13.60 8.11
C GLY A 83 -6.74 12.52 7.83
N TRP A 84 -7.35 11.94 8.87
CA TRP A 84 -8.43 10.96 8.67
C TRP A 84 -9.63 11.56 7.92
N LYS A 85 -10.05 12.76 8.31
CA LYS A 85 -11.19 13.46 7.70
C LYS A 85 -10.86 13.84 6.25
N VAL A 86 -9.64 14.34 6.02
CA VAL A 86 -9.13 14.71 4.69
C VAL A 86 -9.08 13.50 3.75
N VAL A 87 -8.51 12.37 4.19
CA VAL A 87 -8.38 11.19 3.33
C VAL A 87 -9.75 10.56 3.04
N ASN A 88 -10.68 10.53 4.02
CA ASN A 88 -12.07 10.10 3.76
C ASN A 88 -12.73 10.99 2.69
N ALA A 89 -12.68 12.31 2.86
CA ALA A 89 -13.27 13.25 1.91
C ALA A 89 -12.66 13.08 0.51
N LEU A 90 -11.34 12.91 0.43
CA LEU A 90 -10.63 12.67 -0.81
C LEU A 90 -11.07 11.35 -1.45
N ALA A 91 -11.14 10.26 -0.69
CA ALA A 91 -11.51 8.95 -1.22
C ALA A 91 -12.93 8.93 -1.81
N GLU A 92 -13.86 9.63 -1.17
CA GLU A 92 -15.26 9.81 -1.60
C GLU A 92 -15.45 10.85 -2.72
N SER A 93 -14.40 11.58 -3.08
CA SER A 93 -14.44 12.61 -4.12
C SER A 93 -13.69 12.19 -5.37
N ARG A 94 -14.01 12.81 -6.51
CA ARG A 94 -13.32 12.54 -7.77
C ARG A 94 -11.85 12.98 -7.74
N ASP A 95 -11.59 14.14 -7.15
CA ASP A 95 -10.27 14.79 -7.05
C ASP A 95 -10.19 15.69 -5.81
N VAL A 96 -9.01 16.29 -5.59
CA VAL A 96 -8.76 17.16 -4.43
C VAL A 96 -9.64 18.41 -4.44
N ARG A 97 -10.04 18.94 -5.61
CA ARG A 97 -10.88 20.15 -5.68
C ARG A 97 -12.27 19.87 -5.15
N GLU A 98 -12.82 18.70 -5.49
CA GLU A 98 -14.10 18.27 -4.93
C GLU A 98 -13.99 17.97 -3.44
N ALA A 99 -12.88 17.37 -2.99
CA ALA A 99 -12.62 17.13 -1.56
C ALA A 99 -12.56 18.45 -0.76
N CYS A 100 -11.91 19.49 -1.29
CA CYS A 100 -11.84 20.83 -0.68
C CYS A 100 -13.20 21.49 -0.49
N ARG A 101 -14.23 21.11 -1.28
CA ARG A 101 -15.61 21.60 -1.09
C ARG A 101 -16.30 20.96 0.10
N LYS A 102 -15.89 19.75 0.49
CA LYS A 102 -16.46 18.99 1.62
C LYS A 102 -15.73 19.31 2.92
N VAL A 103 -14.41 19.50 2.86
CA VAL A 103 -13.55 19.73 4.01
C VAL A 103 -12.50 20.78 3.64
N PRO A 104 -12.22 21.79 4.48
CA PRO A 104 -11.10 22.69 4.26
C PRO A 104 -9.78 21.92 4.30
N ILE A 105 -9.00 21.99 3.21
CA ILE A 105 -7.67 21.36 3.10
C ILE A 105 -6.69 22.49 2.79
N SER A 106 -5.67 22.65 3.64
CA SER A 106 -4.63 23.67 3.43
C SER A 106 -3.69 23.30 2.29
N ASP A 107 -3.03 24.30 1.70
CA ASP A 107 -2.02 24.07 0.65
C ASP A 107 -0.88 23.18 1.15
N ALA A 108 -0.45 23.34 2.41
CA ALA A 108 0.54 22.47 3.03
C ALA A 108 0.09 21.00 3.05
N THR A 109 -1.19 20.75 3.37
CA THR A 109 -1.75 19.39 3.34
C THR A 109 -1.82 18.84 1.92
N ILE A 110 -2.14 19.68 0.93
CA ILE A 110 -2.15 19.28 -0.49
C ILE A 110 -0.75 18.84 -0.93
N GLU A 111 0.30 19.56 -0.53
CA GLU A 111 1.68 19.16 -0.82
C GLU A 111 2.04 17.83 -0.15
N GLU A 112 1.65 17.62 1.12
CA GLU A 112 1.84 16.31 1.78
C GLU A 112 1.11 15.17 1.07
N LEU A 113 -0.11 15.40 0.60
CA LEU A 113 -0.85 14.41 -0.20
C LEU A 113 -0.15 14.04 -1.51
N LYS A 114 0.62 14.96 -2.11
CA LYS A 114 1.46 14.67 -3.28
C LYS A 114 2.71 13.89 -2.90
N ILE A 115 3.38 14.26 -1.81
CA ILE A 115 4.57 13.57 -1.28
C ILE A 115 4.23 12.11 -0.97
N LEU A 116 3.11 11.89 -0.27
CA LEU A 116 2.56 10.57 0.05
C LEU A 116 1.94 9.84 -1.15
N ARG A 117 1.97 10.45 -2.35
CA ARG A 117 1.47 9.90 -3.61
C ARG A 117 -0.02 9.55 -3.57
N PHE A 118 -0.82 10.23 -2.75
CA PHE A 118 -2.28 10.07 -2.73
C PHE A 118 -2.95 10.80 -3.90
N ILE A 119 -2.35 11.91 -4.32
CA ILE A 119 -2.76 12.67 -5.49
C ILE A 119 -1.57 12.91 -6.43
N THR A 120 -1.89 13.16 -7.70
CA THR A 120 -0.95 13.63 -8.72
C THR A 120 -0.68 15.13 -8.55
N GLU A 121 0.34 15.66 -9.25
CA GLU A 121 0.60 17.12 -9.33
C GLU A 121 -0.62 17.94 -9.76
N LYS A 122 -1.51 17.35 -10.57
CA LYS A 122 -2.76 17.99 -11.03
C LYS A 122 -3.93 17.81 -10.06
N GLY A 123 -3.72 17.18 -8.91
CA GLY A 123 -4.72 16.97 -7.86
C GLY A 123 -5.67 15.78 -8.09
N ARG A 124 -5.42 14.93 -9.09
CA ARG A 124 -6.21 13.70 -9.32
C ARG A 124 -5.76 12.59 -8.37
N LYS A 125 -6.69 11.76 -7.89
CA LYS A 125 -6.38 10.55 -7.09
C LYS A 125 -5.48 9.59 -7.88
N THR A 126 -4.46 9.08 -7.21
CA THR A 126 -3.59 8.02 -7.76
C THR A 126 -4.28 6.66 -7.70
N GLU A 127 -3.78 5.69 -8.47
CA GLU A 127 -4.21 4.29 -8.32
C GLU A 127 -3.84 3.74 -6.95
N PHE A 128 -2.70 4.15 -6.40
CA PHE A 128 -2.26 3.79 -5.06
C PHE A 128 -3.31 4.14 -4.00
N LEU A 129 -3.80 5.39 -3.97
CA LEU A 129 -4.85 5.78 -3.02
C LEU A 129 -6.13 4.96 -3.20
N LYS A 130 -6.55 4.72 -4.45
CA LYS A 130 -7.76 3.94 -4.72
C LYS A 130 -7.63 2.52 -4.18
N ARG A 131 -6.51 1.85 -4.44
CA ARG A 131 -6.24 0.50 -3.92
C ARG A 131 -6.13 0.47 -2.41
N LEU A 132 -5.40 1.42 -1.82
CA LEU A 132 -5.31 1.55 -0.36
C LEU A 132 -6.72 1.65 0.25
N TRP A 133 -7.58 2.49 -0.32
CA TRP A 133 -8.93 2.69 0.20
C TRP A 133 -9.85 1.48 0.01
N GLU A 134 -9.66 0.69 -1.06
CA GLU A 134 -10.35 -0.59 -1.23
C GLU A 134 -10.01 -1.59 -0.12
N PHE A 135 -8.80 -1.54 0.44
CA PHE A 135 -8.38 -2.41 1.55
C PHE A 135 -8.78 -1.91 2.94
N LEU A 136 -8.99 -0.61 3.10
CA LEU A 136 -9.33 0.00 4.40
C LEU A 136 -10.84 0.04 4.68
N LYS A 137 -11.68 -0.28 3.69
CA LYS A 137 -13.14 -0.46 3.83
C LYS A 137 -13.47 -1.87 4.29
#